data_AF-A0AAD9N9B9-F1
#
_entry.id   AF-A0AAD9N9B9-F1
#
_cell.length_a   1.000
_cell.length_b   1.000
_cell.length_c   1.000
_cell.angle_alpha   90.00
_cell.angle_beta   90.00
_cell.angle_gamma   90.00
#
_symmetry.space_group_name_H-M   'P 1'
#
loop_
_entity.id
_entity.type
_entity.pdbx_description
1 polymer ?
#
loop_
_entity_poly.entity_id
_entity_poly.type
_entity_poly.pdbx_seq_one_letter_code
_entity_poly.pdbx_strand_id
1 'polypeptide(L)'
;MNELFHNIMADHGFCIRVVLALKLATLNIPSFTSKGRLASKGLTKTRRIARARIHVESCIGHLKYFKILSGVIPFKLKKECE
;
A
#
# COMPACT_ATOMS: atom_id res chain seq x y z
N MET A 1 -7.44 -22.14 10.09
CA MET A 1 -7.67 -21.78 8.68
C MET A 1 -7.31 -20.31 8.43
N ASN A 2 -6.07 -19.90 8.67
CA ASN A 2 -5.65 -18.50 8.53
C ASN A 2 -4.32 -18.44 7.78
N GLU A 3 -4.34 -18.76 6.50
CA GLU A 3 -3.27 -18.34 5.61
C GLU A 3 -3.88 -17.55 4.45
N LEU A 4 -3.36 -16.33 4.31
CA LEU A 4 -3.16 -15.66 3.02
C LEU A 4 -4.32 -14.87 2.38
N PHE A 5 -4.94 -13.94 3.11
CA PHE A 5 -5.62 -12.81 2.45
C PHE A 5 -4.62 -11.67 2.17
N HIS A 6 -3.99 -11.70 1.00
CA HIS A 6 -3.13 -10.60 0.54
C HIS A 6 -3.97 -9.35 0.23
N ASN A 7 -3.61 -8.21 0.85
CA ASN A 7 -4.23 -6.92 0.57
C ASN A 7 -3.34 -6.13 -0.38
N ILE A 8 -3.87 -5.79 -1.56
CA ILE A 8 -3.17 -5.01 -2.58
C ILE A 8 -3.75 -3.60 -2.61
N MET A 9 -2.88 -2.59 -2.58
CA MET A 9 -3.25 -1.20 -2.82
C MET A 9 -3.08 -0.86 -4.29
N ALA A 10 -4.06 -0.18 -4.88
CA ALA A 10 -3.96 0.34 -6.24
C ALA A 10 -4.57 1.73 -6.31
N ASP A 11 -4.11 2.52 -7.29
CA ASP A 11 -4.69 3.82 -7.57
C ASP A 11 -6.11 3.71 -8.13
N HIS A 12 -6.81 4.84 -8.13
CA HIS A 12 -8.11 4.93 -8.74
C HIS A 12 -8.03 4.69 -10.26
N GLY A 13 -8.96 3.91 -10.81
CA GLY A 13 -9.00 3.54 -12.23
C GLY A 13 -8.48 2.13 -12.55
N PHE A 14 -7.83 1.44 -11.60
CA PHE A 14 -7.42 0.06 -11.79
C PHE A 14 -8.60 -0.93 -11.63
N CYS A 15 -9.03 -1.56 -12.72
CA CYS A 15 -10.08 -2.58 -12.72
C CYS A 15 -9.51 -4.01 -12.63
N ILE A 16 -8.80 -4.31 -11.53
CA ILE A 16 -8.11 -5.60 -11.33
C ILE A 16 -8.81 -6.52 -10.33
N ARG A 17 -10.00 -6.15 -9.84
CA ARG A 17 -10.73 -6.89 -8.79
C ARG A 17 -10.98 -8.35 -9.17
N VAL A 18 -11.35 -8.60 -10.42
CA VAL A 18 -11.63 -9.96 -10.92
C VAL A 18 -10.36 -10.81 -10.89
N VAL A 19 -9.24 -10.26 -11.36
CA VAL A 19 -7.94 -10.94 -11.37
C VAL A 19 -7.47 -11.25 -9.94
N LEU A 20 -7.68 -10.32 -9.00
CA LEU A 20 -7.34 -10.52 -7.59
C LEU A 20 -8.21 -11.57 -6.91
N ALA A 21 -9.50 -11.63 -7.24
CA ALA A 21 -10.41 -12.63 -6.67
C ALA A 21 -9.95 -14.06 -7.00
N LEU A 22 -9.45 -14.28 -8.23
CA LEU A 22 -8.85 -15.56 -8.64
C LEU A 22 -7.59 -15.94 -7.83
N LYS A 23 -6.96 -14.95 -7.18
CA LYS A 23 -5.75 -15.11 -6.35
C LYS A 23 -6.03 -14.99 -4.86
N LEU A 24 -7.29 -15.03 -4.43
CA LEU A 24 -7.71 -14.86 -3.03
C LEU A 24 -7.19 -13.55 -2.39
N ALA A 25 -7.02 -12.51 -3.20
CA ALA A 25 -6.50 -11.22 -2.78
C ALA A 25 -7.60 -10.14 -2.78
N THR A 26 -7.44 -9.14 -1.91
CA THR A 26 -8.36 -8.02 -1.77
C THR A 26 -7.76 -6.74 -2.36
N LEU A 27 -8.59 -5.95 -3.04
CA LEU A 27 -8.19 -4.66 -3.61
C LEU A 27 -8.63 -3.50 -2.72
N ASN A 28 -7.65 -2.75 -2.23
CA ASN A 28 -7.83 -1.55 -1.41
C ASN A 28 -7.49 -0.30 -2.24
N ILE A 29 -8.51 0.50 -2.55
CA ILE A 29 -8.34 1.76 -3.29
C ILE A 29 -8.52 2.90 -2.27
N PRO A 30 -7.49 3.73 -2.01
CA PRO A 30 -7.62 4.89 -1.14
C PRO A 30 -8.70 5.84 -1.66
N SER A 31 -9.60 6.28 -0.79
CA SER A 31 -10.60 7.28 -1.17
C SER A 31 -9.97 8.67 -1.29
N PHE A 32 -10.46 9.46 -2.23
CA PHE A 32 -10.18 10.90 -2.24
C PHE A 32 -10.99 11.57 -1.14
N THR A 33 -10.36 12.46 -0.38
CA THR A 33 -11.07 13.34 0.55
C THR A 33 -11.93 14.30 -0.26
N SER A 34 -13.21 13.98 -0.47
CA SER A 34 -14.20 15.00 -0.81
C SER A 34 -14.36 15.91 0.41
N LYS A 35 -14.57 17.21 0.20
CA LYS A 35 -14.59 18.26 1.24
C LYS A 35 -15.76 18.15 2.25
N GLY A 36 -16.35 16.96 2.42
CA GLY A 36 -17.46 16.68 3.33
C GLY A 36 -16.98 15.88 4.55
N ARG A 37 -17.43 16.28 5.74
CA ARG A 37 -17.10 15.64 7.02
C ARG A 37 -17.58 14.17 7.01
N LEU A 38 -16.64 13.22 6.96
CA LEU A 38 -16.94 11.80 7.12
C LEU A 38 -17.39 11.51 8.57
N ALA A 39 -18.40 10.66 8.75
CA ALA A 39 -18.84 10.20 10.07
C ALA A 39 -17.72 9.46 10.83
N SER A 40 -17.72 9.56 12.17
CA SER A 40 -16.62 9.12 13.06
C SER A 40 -16.07 7.71 12.77
N LYS A 41 -16.92 6.74 12.46
CA LYS A 41 -16.52 5.35 12.16
C LYS A 41 -15.87 5.17 10.78
N GLY A 42 -16.26 5.96 9.79
CA GLY A 42 -15.63 5.94 8.45
C GLY A 42 -14.26 6.60 8.43
N LEU A 43 -14.04 7.58 9.30
CA LEU A 43 -12.77 8.31 9.41
C LEU A 43 -11.58 7.41 9.79
N THR A 44 -11.78 6.46 10.70
CA THR A 44 -10.66 5.62 11.19
C THR A 44 -10.17 4.66 10.11
N LYS A 45 -11.09 4.02 9.39
CA LYS A 45 -10.76 3.14 8.25
C LYS A 45 -10.09 3.92 7.12
N THR A 46 -10.68 5.05 6.72
CA THR A 46 -10.10 5.92 5.68
C THR A 46 -8.72 6.45 6.08
N ARG A 47 -8.54 6.87 7.34
CA ARG A 47 -7.24 7.33 7.86
C ARG A 47 -6.18 6.22 7.80
N ARG A 48 -6.53 4.98 8.15
CA ARG A 48 -5.58 3.85 8.06
C ARG A 48 -5.15 3.59 6.62
N ILE A 49 -6.09 3.61 5.68
CA ILE A 49 -5.80 3.41 4.25
C ILE A 49 -4.93 4.56 3.71
N ALA A 50 -5.27 5.81 4.04
CA ALA A 50 -4.49 6.98 3.65
C ALA A 50 -3.07 6.96 4.22
N ARG A 51 -2.89 6.55 5.48
CA ARG A 51 -1.56 6.37 6.09
C ARG A 51 -0.70 5.34 5.37
N ALA A 52 -1.31 4.22 4.97
CA ALA A 52 -0.63 3.20 4.17
C ALA A 52 -0.26 3.74 2.78
N ARG A 53 -1.15 4.49 2.12
CA ARG A 53 -0.87 5.15 0.83
C ARG A 53 0.36 6.06 0.90
N ILE A 54 0.45 6.90 1.94
CA ILE A 54 1.61 7.80 2.14
C ILE A 54 2.92 7.01 2.20
N HIS A 55 2.94 5.86 2.88
CA HIS A 55 4.14 5.02 2.95
C HIS A 55 4.49 4.43 1.59
N VAL A 56 3.50 3.93 0.85
CA VAL A 56 3.71 3.37 -0.49
C VAL A 56 4.28 4.43 -1.43
N GLU A 57 3.67 5.63 -1.47
CA GLU A 57 4.14 6.74 -2.30
C GLU A 57 5.55 7.20 -1.91
N SER A 58 5.83 7.29 -0.62
CA SER A 58 7.16 7.64 -0.10
C SER A 58 8.21 6.61 -0.51
N CYS A 59 7.93 5.31 -0.35
CA CYS A 59 8.82 4.23 -0.79
C CYS A 59 9.05 4.24 -2.30
N ILE A 60 8.01 4.49 -3.11
CA ILE A 60 8.15 4.64 -4.57
C ILE A 60 9.02 5.86 -4.90
N GLY A 61 8.83 6.99 -4.21
CA GLY A 61 9.68 8.17 -4.33
C GLY A 61 11.13 7.85 -4.01
N HIS A 62 11.39 7.20 -2.88
CA HIS A 62 12.72 6.76 -2.48
C HIS A 62 13.35 5.86 -3.54
N LEU A 63 12.61 4.91 -4.12
CA LEU A 63 13.11 4.04 -5.17
C LEU A 63 13.52 4.80 -6.45
N LYS A 64 12.85 5.94 -6.74
CA LYS A 64 13.19 6.83 -7.86
C LYS A 64 14.41 7.70 -7.59
N TYR A 65 14.57 8.19 -6.36
CA TYR A 65 15.65 9.13 -6.01
C TYR A 65 16.95 8.43 -5.59
N PHE A 66 16.86 7.30 -4.88
CA PHE A 66 18.02 6.62 -4.32
C PHE A 66 18.45 5.46 -5.22
N LYS A 67 19.48 5.69 -6.04
CA LYS A 67 20.07 4.66 -6.92
C LYS A 67 20.50 3.38 -6.19
N ILE A 68 20.90 3.50 -4.93
CA ILE A 68 21.27 2.36 -4.08
C ILE A 68 20.10 1.38 -3.86
N LEU A 69 18.86 1.86 -3.95
CA LEU A 69 17.64 1.05 -3.80
C LEU A 69 17.15 0.45 -5.12
N SER A 70 17.67 0.92 -6.27
CA SER A 70 17.22 0.48 -7.59
C SER A 70 17.90 -0.80 -8.08
N GLY A 71 18.99 -1.24 -7.43
CA GLY A 71 19.78 -2.41 -7.82
C GLY A 71 19.79 -3.52 -6.77
N VAL A 72 20.64 -4.53 -6.98
CA VAL A 72 20.88 -5.57 -5.97
C VAL A 72 21.45 -4.92 -4.72
N ILE A 73 20.70 -4.96 -3.62
CA ILE A 73 21.14 -4.41 -2.33
C ILE A 73 22.22 -5.35 -1.78
N PRO A 74 23.46 -4.87 -1.60
CA PRO A 74 24.52 -5.71 -1.04
C PRO A 74 24.17 -6.17 0.37
N PHE A 75 24.43 -7.45 0.68
CA PHE A 75 24.15 -8.03 1.99
C PHE A 75 24.79 -7.25 3.16
N LYS A 76 25.90 -6.53 2.89
CA LYS A 76 26.60 -5.67 3.85
C LYS A 76 25.76 -4.50 4.39
N LEU A 77 24.64 -4.15 3.74
CA LEU A 77 23.72 -3.10 4.17
C LEU A 77 22.55 -3.63 5.00
N LYS A 78 22.46 -4.94 5.21
CA LYS A 78 21.46 -5.53 6.09
C LYS A 78 21.73 -5.05 7.51
N LYS A 79 20.73 -4.41 8.12
CA LYS A 79 20.78 -4.13 9.56
C LYS A 79 20.83 -5.47 10.29
N GLU A 80 21.78 -5.65 11.21
CA GLU A 80 21.73 -6.80 12.10
C GLU A 80 20.41 -6.72 12.87
N CYS A 81 19.61 -7.79 12.78
CA CYS A 81 18.39 -7.91 13.56
C CYS A 81 18.80 -8.22 14.99
N GLU A 82 18.69 -7.24 15.89
CA GLU A 82 18.49 -7.48 17.33
C GLU A 82 17.06 -7.95 17.60
#